data_AF-A0A957A980-F1
#
_entry.id   AF-A0A957A980-F1
#
_cell.length_a   1.000
_cell.length_b   1.000
_cell.length_c   1.000
_cell.angle_alpha   90.00
_cell.angle_beta   90.00
_cell.angle_gamma   90.00
#
_symmetry.space_group_name_H-M   'P 1'
#
loop_
_entity.id
_entity.type
_entity.pdbx_description
1 polymer ?
#
loop_
_entity_poly.entity_id
_entity_poly.type
_entity_poly.pdbx_seq_one_letter_code
_entity_poly.pdbx_strand_id
1 'polypeptide(L)'
;GWTASREGAEAVLTILARSWVAVGVAALLVSTTSIVDILRALRWFRVPGLLVATVFFAYRYFYVIGEEAQRMLRARDARSAQIPGYRAGRSIRWRAGVAGHMVGSLFVRSLERSERVYAAMQARGYHGEHRFLESPAFPASEGVVAVLLVLYGVSLQVIARLA
;
A
#
# COMPACT_ATOMS: atom_id res chain seq x y z
N GLY A 1 -7.10 -36.28 -23.36
CA GLY A 1 -6.51 -35.02 -23.83
C GLY A 1 -7.39 -33.88 -23.40
N TRP A 2 -6.83 -32.75 -23.00
CA TRP A 2 -7.62 -31.58 -22.63
C TRP A 2 -8.30 -31.02 -23.88
N THR A 3 -9.63 -30.94 -23.88
CA THR A 3 -10.42 -30.34 -24.97
C THR A 3 -11.01 -29.03 -24.48
N ALA A 4 -10.89 -27.97 -25.28
CA ALA A 4 -11.49 -26.68 -24.97
C ALA A 4 -13.02 -26.81 -25.12
N SER A 5 -13.77 -26.65 -24.02
CA SER A 5 -15.22 -26.59 -24.05
C SER A 5 -15.68 -25.13 -24.21
N ARG A 6 -16.84 -24.93 -24.85
CA ARG A 6 -17.46 -23.61 -25.00
C ARG A 6 -17.76 -22.96 -23.64
N GLU A 7 -18.25 -23.77 -22.70
CA GLU A 7 -18.47 -23.40 -21.30
C GLU A 7 -17.18 -22.93 -20.60
N GLY A 8 -16.04 -23.56 -20.90
CA GLY A 8 -14.73 -23.15 -20.40
C GLY A 8 -14.29 -21.79 -20.94
N ALA A 9 -14.58 -21.50 -22.21
CA ALA A 9 -14.27 -20.20 -22.82
C ALA A 9 -15.08 -19.06 -22.20
N GLU A 10 -16.39 -19.26 -21.98
CA GLU A 10 -17.30 -18.29 -21.34
C GLU A 10 -16.86 -18.00 -19.88
N ALA A 11 -16.50 -19.05 -19.13
CA ALA A 11 -16.01 -18.91 -17.76
C ALA A 11 -14.69 -18.10 -17.71
N VAL A 12 -13.75 -18.39 -18.61
CA VAL A 12 -12.47 -17.65 -18.69
C VAL A 12 -12.71 -16.18 -19.01
N LEU A 13 -13.57 -15.86 -20.00
CA LEU A 13 -13.90 -14.49 -20.35
C LEU A 13 -14.53 -13.73 -19.18
N THR A 14 -15.45 -14.36 -18.46
CA THR A 14 -16.09 -13.76 -17.28
C THR A 14 -15.07 -13.45 -16.17
N ILE A 15 -14.15 -14.38 -15.90
CA ILE A 15 -13.11 -14.20 -14.88
C ILE A 15 -12.16 -13.07 -15.28
N LEU A 16 -11.74 -13.02 -16.54
CA LEU A 16 -10.85 -11.98 -17.06
C LEU A 16 -11.52 -10.60 -16.97
N ALA A 17 -12.78 -10.48 -17.42
CA ALA A 17 -13.53 -9.23 -17.34
C ALA A 17 -13.70 -8.76 -15.89
N ARG A 18 -14.10 -9.64 -14.98
CA ARG A 18 -14.26 -9.31 -13.55
C ARG A 18 -12.94 -8.85 -12.92
N SER A 19 -11.85 -9.56 -13.23
CA SER A 19 -10.51 -9.23 -12.73
C SER A 19 -10.06 -7.86 -13.25
N TRP A 20 -10.28 -7.58 -14.54
CA TRP A 20 -9.93 -6.31 -15.16
C TRP A 20 -10.69 -5.14 -14.53
N VAL A 21 -12.00 -5.27 -14.33
CA VAL A 21 -12.81 -4.24 -13.68
C VAL A 21 -12.37 -4.03 -12.23
N ALA A 22 -12.13 -5.09 -11.47
CA ALA A 22 -11.69 -4.98 -10.07
C ALA A 22 -10.34 -4.26 -9.95
N VAL A 23 -9.36 -4.63 -10.77
CA VAL A 23 -8.04 -3.98 -10.81
C VAL A 23 -8.17 -2.53 -11.29
N GLY A 24 -8.97 -2.27 -12.32
CA GLY A 24 -9.21 -0.93 -12.84
C GLY A 24 -9.80 0.02 -11.80
N VAL A 25 -10.83 -0.42 -11.07
CA VAL A 25 -11.43 0.38 -9.98
C VAL A 25 -10.42 0.62 -8.85
N ALA A 26 -9.65 -0.39 -8.45
CA ALA A 26 -8.63 -0.23 -7.42
C ALA A 26 -7.52 0.76 -7.87
N ALA A 27 -7.08 0.69 -9.12
CA ALA A 27 -6.09 1.60 -9.68
C ALA A 27 -6.61 3.04 -9.79
N LEU A 28 -7.87 3.22 -10.21
CA LEU A 28 -8.52 4.53 -10.24
C LEU A 28 -8.61 5.14 -8.84
N LEU A 29 -9.01 4.35 -7.83
CA LEU A 29 -9.08 4.82 -6.45
C LEU A 29 -7.70 5.30 -5.96
N VAL A 30 -6.65 4.49 -6.14
CA VAL A 30 -5.30 4.82 -5.67
C VAL A 30 -4.69 6.02 -6.41
N SER A 31 -5.01 6.20 -7.70
CA SER A 31 -4.46 7.29 -8.51
C SER A 31 -5.17 8.63 -8.34
N THR A 32 -6.46 8.62 -8.00
CA THR A 32 -7.28 9.84 -7.93
C THR A 32 -7.53 10.32 -6.50
N THR A 33 -7.45 9.42 -5.52
CA THR A 33 -7.82 9.71 -4.14
C THR A 33 -6.59 9.81 -3.25
N SER A 34 -6.48 10.88 -2.46
CA SER A 34 -5.36 11.01 -1.54
C SER A 34 -5.49 10.02 -0.37
N ILE A 35 -4.36 9.63 0.22
CA ILE A 35 -4.37 8.77 1.41
C ILE A 35 -5.18 9.38 2.57
N VAL A 36 -5.18 10.72 2.68
CA VAL A 36 -5.89 11.43 3.74
C VAL A 36 -7.41 11.27 3.57
N ASP A 37 -7.89 11.28 2.33
CA ASP A 37 -9.29 11.03 2.00
C ASP A 37 -9.69 9.58 2.29
N ILE A 38 -8.81 8.62 1.96
CA ILE A 38 -9.03 7.20 2.28
C ILE A 38 -9.14 6.98 3.79
N LEU A 39 -8.23 7.55 4.58
CA LEU A 39 -8.26 7.46 6.05
C LEU A 39 -9.51 8.11 6.65
N ARG A 40 -9.98 9.22 6.06
CA ARG A 40 -11.24 9.84 6.42
C ARG A 40 -12.44 8.94 6.10
N ALA A 41 -12.45 8.31 4.93
CA ALA A 41 -13.48 7.34 4.58
C ALA A 41 -13.51 6.17 5.58
N LEU A 42 -12.35 5.67 6.04
CA LEU A 42 -12.31 4.64 7.09
C LEU A 42 -12.95 5.11 8.41
N ARG A 43 -12.73 6.37 8.82
CA ARG A 43 -13.44 6.95 9.98
C ARG A 43 -14.94 7.04 9.76
N TRP A 44 -15.38 7.39 8.55
CA TRP A 44 -16.80 7.42 8.18
C TRP A 44 -17.43 6.01 8.26
N PHE A 45 -16.70 4.98 7.83
CA PHE A 45 -17.07 3.57 8.01
C PHE A 45 -16.95 3.06 9.46
N ARG A 46 -16.75 3.96 10.45
CA ARG A 46 -16.61 3.67 11.88
C ARG A 46 -15.45 2.76 12.25
N VAL A 47 -14.37 2.74 11.46
CA VAL A 47 -13.12 2.10 11.86
C VAL A 47 -12.55 2.82 13.10
N PRO A 48 -12.13 2.09 14.16
CA PRO A 48 -11.55 2.68 15.36
C PRO A 48 -10.38 3.62 15.06
N GLY A 49 -10.33 4.76 15.77
CA GLY A 49 -9.32 5.80 15.55
C GLY A 49 -7.88 5.31 15.67
N LEU A 50 -7.63 4.36 16.57
CA LEU A 50 -6.33 3.71 16.74
C LEU A 50 -5.86 3.01 15.46
N LEU A 51 -6.74 2.31 14.76
CA LEU A 51 -6.40 1.61 13.51
C LEU A 51 -6.11 2.62 12.40
N VAL A 52 -6.93 3.67 12.29
CA VAL A 52 -6.71 4.75 11.32
C VAL A 52 -5.39 5.46 11.57
N ALA A 53 -5.06 5.77 12.82
CA ALA A 53 -3.77 6.34 13.21
C ALA A 53 -2.59 5.41 12.88
N THR A 54 -2.74 4.12 13.14
CA THR A 54 -1.73 3.11 12.80
C THR A 54 -1.46 3.09 11.29
N VAL A 55 -2.51 3.08 10.46
CA VAL A 55 -2.36 3.12 8.99
C VAL A 55 -1.74 4.45 8.53
N PHE A 56 -2.16 5.58 9.12
CA PHE A 56 -1.57 6.89 8.82
C PHE A 56 -0.06 6.91 9.08
N PHE A 57 0.38 6.40 10.23
CA PHE A 57 1.80 6.31 10.55
C PHE A 57 2.55 5.32 9.67
N ALA A 58 1.95 4.17 9.39
CA ALA A 58 2.52 3.20 8.46
C ALA A 58 2.79 3.86 7.10
N TYR A 59 1.81 4.58 6.54
CA TYR A 59 1.97 5.31 5.28
C TYR A 59 3.05 6.41 5.37
N ARG A 60 2.96 7.28 6.39
CA ARG A 60 3.88 8.41 6.56
C ARG A 60 5.33 7.95 6.72
N TYR A 61 5.56 6.88 7.47
CA TYR A 61 6.90 6.38 7.77
C TYR A 61 7.40 5.31 6.78
N PHE A 62 6.56 4.79 5.89
CA PHE A 62 6.97 3.81 4.87
C PHE A 62 8.15 4.32 4.04
N TYR A 63 8.04 5.53 3.48
CA TYR A 63 9.10 6.13 2.67
C TYR A 63 10.34 6.45 3.51
N VAL A 64 10.14 6.93 4.74
CA VAL A 64 11.23 7.30 5.65
C VAL A 64 12.09 6.09 6.03
N ILE A 65 11.44 4.97 6.36
CA ILE A 65 12.11 3.70 6.65
C ILE A 65 12.71 3.11 5.37
N GLY A 66 12.02 3.23 4.23
CA GLY A 66 12.53 2.81 2.93
C GLY A 66 13.82 3.53 2.54
N GLU A 67 13.89 4.85 2.71
CA GLU A 67 15.11 5.62 2.48
C GLU A 67 16.26 5.20 3.41
N GLU A 68 15.96 4.89 4.66
CA GLU A 68 16.94 4.40 5.62
C GLU A 68 17.48 3.03 5.19
N ALA A 69 16.61 2.12 4.76
CA ALA A 69 17.01 0.84 4.18
C ALA A 69 17.90 1.04 2.95
N GLN A 70 17.56 1.98 2.05
CA GLN A 70 18.38 2.30 0.88
C GLN A 70 19.75 2.89 1.25
N ARG A 71 19.83 3.71 2.32
CA ARG A 71 21.12 4.19 2.85
C ARG A 71 21.97 3.04 3.38
N MET A 72 21.35 2.10 4.10
CA MET A 72 22.04 0.92 4.62
C MET A 72 22.54 -0.01 3.51
N LEU A 73 21.74 -0.20 2.44
CA LEU A 73 22.16 -0.95 1.25
C LEU A 73 23.37 -0.31 0.57
N ARG A 74 23.34 1.01 0.34
CA ARG A 74 24.48 1.75 -0.22
C ARG A 74 25.74 1.62 0.65
N ALA A 75 25.60 1.72 1.98
CA ALA A 75 26.70 1.55 2.91
C ALA A 75 27.24 0.11 2.96
N ARG A 76 26.38 -0.89 2.72
CA ARG A 76 26.80 -2.28 2.52
C ARG A 76 27.62 -2.41 1.25
N ASP A 77 27.13 -1.86 0.14
CA ASP A 77 27.76 -1.97 -1.17
C ASP A 77 29.14 -1.30 -1.19
N ALA A 78 29.26 -0.11 -0.58
CA ALA A 78 30.54 0.58 -0.43
C ALA A 78 31.58 -0.23 0.37
N ARG A 79 31.15 -0.98 1.39
CA ARG A 79 32.03 -1.85 2.19
C ARG A 79 32.32 -3.20 1.53
N SER A 80 31.45 -3.64 0.63
CA SER A 80 31.49 -4.96 -0.02
C SER A 80 32.01 -4.85 -1.45
N ALA A 81 33.03 -4.02 -1.68
CA ALA A 81 33.57 -3.72 -3.01
C ALA A 81 33.78 -5.01 -3.82
N GLN A 82 33.10 -5.10 -4.95
CA GLN A 82 33.28 -6.23 -5.87
C GLN A 82 34.64 -6.06 -6.55
N ILE A 83 35.59 -6.94 -6.21
CA ILE A 83 36.81 -7.07 -7.00
C ILE A 83 36.40 -7.67 -8.36
N PRO A 84 36.69 -7.01 -9.50
CA PRO A 84 36.41 -7.58 -10.81
C PRO A 84 37.00 -8.99 -10.92
N GLY A 85 36.16 -9.97 -11.29
CA GLY A 85 36.57 -11.39 -11.36
C GLY A 85 36.30 -12.22 -10.09
N TYR A 86 35.95 -11.61 -8.96
CA TYR A 86 35.54 -12.31 -7.74
C TYR A 86 34.05 -12.09 -7.43
N ARG A 87 33.28 -13.19 -7.35
CA ARG A 87 31.90 -13.12 -6.84
C ARG A 87 31.92 -12.86 -5.33
N ALA A 88 31.67 -11.62 -4.91
CA ALA A 88 31.43 -11.28 -3.51
C ALA A 88 30.11 -11.92 -3.02
N GLY A 89 30.08 -12.42 -1.77
CA GLY A 89 28.86 -12.93 -1.14
C GLY A 89 28.34 -14.27 -1.68
N ARG A 90 29.18 -15.32 -1.65
CA ARG A 90 28.94 -16.61 -2.33
C ARG A 90 27.82 -17.49 -1.78
N SER A 91 27.49 -17.44 -0.49
CA SER A 91 26.49 -18.32 0.10
C SER A 91 25.18 -17.59 0.39
N ILE A 92 24.05 -18.26 0.14
CA ILE A 92 22.73 -17.80 0.55
C ILE A 92 22.68 -17.50 2.06
N ARG A 93 23.41 -18.30 2.86
CA ARG A 93 23.55 -18.13 4.31
C ARG A 93 24.21 -16.80 4.67
N TRP A 94 25.30 -16.42 4.00
CA TRP A 94 25.97 -15.15 4.25
C TRP A 94 25.06 -13.97 3.88
N ARG A 95 24.41 -14.04 2.70
CA ARG A 95 23.46 -13.00 2.25
C ARG A 95 22.29 -12.84 3.22
N ALA A 96 21.74 -13.96 3.71
CA ALA A 96 20.68 -13.97 4.71
C ALA A 96 21.15 -13.35 6.04
N GLY A 97 22.37 -13.67 6.50
CA GLY A 97 22.94 -13.07 7.71
C GLY A 97 23.09 -11.54 7.59
N VAL A 98 23.65 -11.06 6.48
CA VAL A 98 23.80 -9.61 6.23
C VAL A 98 22.44 -8.92 6.14
N ALA A 99 21.47 -9.51 5.44
CA ALA A 99 20.10 -9.00 5.39
C ALA A 99 19.46 -8.96 6.78
N GLY A 100 19.63 -10.00 7.59
CA GLY A 100 19.14 -10.06 8.96
C GLY A 100 19.73 -8.96 9.84
N HIS A 101 21.03 -8.71 9.76
CA HIS A 101 21.66 -7.60 10.49
C HIS A 101 21.14 -6.23 10.06
N MET A 102 20.90 -6.03 8.75
CA MET A 102 20.32 -4.78 8.26
C MET A 102 18.88 -4.61 8.74
N VAL A 103 18.04 -5.65 8.66
CA VAL A 103 16.66 -5.60 9.16
C VAL A 103 16.64 -5.35 10.67
N GLY A 104 17.47 -6.04 11.44
CA GLY A 104 17.57 -5.84 12.89
C GLY A 104 18.00 -4.41 13.26
N SER A 105 19.01 -3.87 12.58
CA SER A 105 19.43 -2.48 12.82
C SER A 105 18.36 -1.46 12.40
N LEU A 106 17.65 -1.70 11.29
CA LEU A 106 16.56 -0.85 10.84
C LEU A 106 15.39 -0.88 11.83
N PHE A 107 15.09 -2.05 12.42
CA PHE A 107 14.06 -2.22 13.43
C PHE A 107 14.36 -1.42 14.70
N VAL A 108 15.58 -1.56 15.25
CA VAL A 108 16.00 -0.78 16.44
C VAL A 108 15.93 0.72 16.18
N ARG A 109 16.46 1.19 15.04
CA ARG A 109 16.39 2.61 14.64
C ARG A 109 14.95 3.11 14.49
N SER A 110 14.05 2.25 14.01
CA SER A 110 12.63 2.59 13.84
C SER A 110 11.90 2.69 15.17
N LEU A 111 12.24 1.84 16.16
CA LEU A 111 11.73 1.93 17.53
C LEU A 111 12.22 3.20 18.25
N GLU A 112 13.53 3.47 18.22
CA GLU A 112 14.07 4.72 18.80
C GLU A 112 13.47 5.97 18.14
N ARG A 113 13.10 5.87 16.86
CA ARG A 113 12.40 6.95 16.17
C ARG A 113 10.94 7.05 16.61
N SER A 114 10.23 5.95 16.78
CA SER A 114 8.83 5.98 17.20
C SER A 114 8.69 6.61 18.60
N GLU A 115 9.61 6.29 19.52
CA GLU A 115 9.67 6.89 20.86
C GLU A 115 9.88 8.40 20.80
N ARG A 116 10.86 8.87 19.99
CA ARG A 116 11.11 10.31 19.79
C ARG A 116 9.91 11.04 19.18
N VAL A 117 9.26 10.43 18.20
CA VAL A 117 8.06 10.98 17.56
C VAL A 117 6.92 11.04 18.57
N TYR A 118 6.71 9.98 19.35
CA TYR A 118 5.66 9.93 20.37
C TYR A 118 5.89 10.97 21.47
N ALA A 119 7.12 11.12 21.97
CA ALA A 119 7.47 12.17 22.92
C ALA A 119 7.18 13.59 22.35
N ALA A 120 7.54 13.84 21.10
CA ALA A 120 7.25 15.10 20.43
C ALA A 120 5.74 15.34 20.23
N MET A 121 4.96 14.28 20.00
CA MET A 121 3.51 14.36 19.92
C MET A 121 2.89 14.72 21.27
N GLN A 122 3.31 14.06 22.35
CA GLN A 122 2.86 14.38 23.71
C GLN A 122 3.18 15.83 24.07
N ALA A 123 4.37 16.32 23.75
CA ALA A 123 4.75 17.73 23.97
C ALA A 123 3.87 18.74 23.19
N ARG A 124 3.22 18.31 22.10
CA ARG A 124 2.28 19.12 21.32
C ARG A 124 0.81 18.90 21.71
N GLY A 125 0.55 18.23 22.84
CA GLY A 125 -0.81 17.98 23.34
C GLY A 125 -1.53 16.80 22.68
N TYR A 126 -0.78 15.76 22.26
CA TYR A 126 -1.41 14.53 21.78
C TYR A 126 -2.01 13.73 22.94
N HIS A 127 -3.33 13.48 22.86
CA HIS A 127 -4.10 12.74 23.86
C HIS A 127 -4.62 11.38 23.35
N GLY A 128 -3.95 10.78 22.36
CA GLY A 128 -4.34 9.48 21.81
C GLY A 128 -5.22 9.52 20.55
N GLU A 129 -5.64 10.72 20.12
CA GLU A 129 -6.41 10.90 18.89
C GLU A 129 -5.74 11.86 17.91
N HIS A 130 -5.63 11.41 16.66
CA HIS A 130 -5.26 12.27 15.55
C HIS A 130 -6.48 13.06 15.09
N ARG A 131 -6.42 14.39 15.21
CA ARG A 131 -7.41 15.28 14.61
C ARG A 131 -7.08 15.44 13.13
N PHE A 132 -7.91 14.86 12.26
CA PHE A 132 -7.89 15.18 10.84
C PHE A 132 -8.62 16.51 10.64
N LEU A 133 -8.12 17.37 9.75
CA LEU A 133 -8.86 18.57 9.36
C LEU A 133 -10.20 18.14 8.76
N GLU A 134 -11.29 18.75 9.24
CA GLU A 134 -12.62 18.56 8.66
C GLU A 134 -12.59 18.97 7.20
N SER A 135 -13.29 18.21 6.35
CA SER A 135 -13.38 18.51 4.93
C SER A 135 -14.77 19.00 4.56
N PRO A 136 -14.86 19.82 3.49
CA PRO A 136 -16.12 20.34 3.00
C PRO A 136 -17.09 19.22 2.65
N ALA A 137 -18.39 19.54 2.67
CA ALA A 137 -19.46 18.61 2.35
C ALA A 137 -19.28 17.98 0.96
N PHE A 138 -19.70 16.72 0.82
CA PHE A 138 -19.64 15.94 -0.41
C PHE A 138 -20.31 16.71 -1.57
N PRO A 139 -19.55 17.19 -2.57
CA PRO A 139 -20.15 17.94 -3.67
C PRO A 139 -21.01 16.99 -4.52
N ALA A 140 -22.15 17.49 -5.00
CA ALA A 140 -23.10 16.69 -5.79
C ALA A 140 -22.48 16.08 -7.05
N SER A 141 -21.44 16.71 -7.61
CA SER A 141 -20.66 16.21 -8.75
C SER A 141 -19.92 14.89 -8.45
N GLU A 142 -19.42 14.70 -7.23
CA GLU A 142 -18.78 13.44 -6.81
C GLU A 142 -19.80 12.29 -6.74
N GLY A 143 -21.03 12.60 -6.33
CA GLY A 143 -22.14 11.63 -6.35
C GLY A 143 -22.47 11.16 -7.77
N VAL A 144 -22.54 12.09 -8.73
CA VAL A 144 -22.80 11.76 -10.14
C VAL A 144 -21.69 10.88 -10.72
N VAL A 145 -20.42 11.21 -10.46
CA VAL A 145 -19.28 10.41 -10.93
C VAL A 145 -19.29 9.00 -10.33
N ALA A 146 -19.60 8.87 -9.03
CA ALA A 146 -19.72 7.57 -8.38
C ALA A 146 -20.83 6.71 -9.01
N VAL A 147 -22.00 7.30 -9.28
CA VAL A 147 -23.12 6.61 -9.94
C VAL A 147 -22.73 6.16 -11.35
N LEU A 148 -22.08 7.02 -12.14
CA LEU A 148 -21.63 6.67 -13.50
C LEU A 148 -20.58 5.54 -13.50
N LEU A 149 -19.65 5.53 -12.54
CA LEU A 149 -18.67 4.46 -12.38
C LEU A 149 -19.33 3.12 -12.02
N VAL A 150 -20.31 3.13 -11.13
CA VAL A 150 -21.08 1.92 -10.77
C VAL A 150 -21.86 1.42 -11.98
N LEU A 151 -22.53 2.30 -12.71
CA LEU A 151 -23.28 1.94 -13.92
C LEU A 151 -22.37 1.37 -15.02
N TYR A 152 -21.17 1.93 -15.20
CA TYR A 152 -20.17 1.40 -16.13
C TYR A 152 -19.67 0.01 -15.72
N GLY A 153 -19.41 -0.20 -14.42
CA GLY A 153 -19.00 -1.51 -13.91
C GLY A 153 -20.10 -2.57 -14.05
N VAL A 154 -21.35 -2.19 -13.76
CA VAL A 154 -22.52 -3.07 -13.91
C VAL A 154 -22.78 -3.38 -15.38
N SER A 155 -22.69 -2.41 -16.28
CA SER A 155 -22.92 -2.64 -17.72
C SER A 155 -21.88 -3.61 -18.29
N LEU A 156 -20.60 -3.48 -17.91
CA LEU A 156 -19.56 -4.45 -18.26
C LEU A 156 -19.85 -5.86 -17.73
N GLN A 157 -20.33 -5.99 -16.49
CA GLN A 157 -20.70 -7.30 -15.93
C GLN A 157 -21.94 -7.91 -16.61
N VAL A 158 -22.92 -7.09 -16.98
CA VAL A 158 -24.12 -7.54 -17.69
C VAL A 158 -23.77 -7.98 -19.12
N ILE A 159 -22.95 -7.21 -19.83
CA ILE A 159 -22.45 -7.59 -21.16
C ILE A 159 -21.66 -8.90 -21.08
N ALA A 160 -20.78 -9.06 -20.08
CA ALA A 160 -20.01 -10.29 -19.88
C ALA A 160 -20.86 -11.49 -19.43
N ARG A 161 -22.10 -11.28 -18.96
CA ARG A 161 -23.05 -12.36 -18.61
C ARG A 161 -24.03 -12.71 -19.72
N LEU A 162 -24.27 -11.79 -20.66
CA LEU A 162 -25.20 -11.96 -21.78
C LEU A 162 -24.51 -12.40 -23.08
N ALA A 163 -23.19 -12.22 -23.17
CA ALA A 163 -22.34 -12.71 -24.25
C ALA A 163 -21.73 -14.07 -23.93
#